data_AF-A0A0V0R3W0-F1
#
_entry.id   AF-A0A0V0R3W0-F1
#
_cell.length_a   1.000
_cell.length_b   1.000
_cell.length_c   1.000
_cell.angle_alpha   90.00
_cell.angle_beta   90.00
_cell.angle_gamma   90.00
#
_symmetry.space_group_name_H-M   'P 1'
#
loop_
_entity.id
_entity.type
_entity.pdbx_description
1 polymer ?
#
loop_
_entity_poly.entity_id
_entity_poly.type
_entity_poly.pdbx_seq_one_letter_code
_entity_poly.pdbx_strand_id
1 'polypeptide(L)'
;MENVPDEKIEIEGQNILKKLVMRRLSNFVGQGAFNFAKINPENIKTWIFYQKPDNLDFEHGGFLLGVGLLGYLDSFSPTDIFQYLKQNHEATCVGILLGISASRIGRPDESTAKTLCLHIPFLLPPSYDVDIPLNVQTSALVGIGLLNLGNCNRLITEMAIAQIGRKPNSDKCLDREGYSLAAGFSLGLVNLGQGSQHPNIKDLDLEERLIRFIEGGKKMNQPESMLSSNFNAESKCSSIRENHIVNVHVTGQGALLALGLINLKSNNQLIADKISIPNSFAMIENCNPNHILLKTAVRNIIMWDNIQNTPEFIYSQIPKLIKFIYEQPFSQVYEHYYLVYNVDEIDFATVTQIYNSIIGGCIMAMGLKYAGTGDQKASDTIYNEIEKMRKRKTTQNDLSNDPNNKNSIDQYSLFTLLSVSLLSLSLIKAGTSDVSCLKLCRVIRKKFQDQGVFHYGFNMAIHLAIGFLCLGRGQQSFKRDNLSIASLLITIYPYFPNSPNDNKNHLQALRHFYVLATEQKQFLKQN
;
A
#
# COMPACT_ATOMS: atom_id res chain seq x y z
N MET A 1 -40.26 19.03 -21.59
CA MET A 1 -39.19 18.04 -21.34
C MET A 1 -38.05 18.45 -22.25
N GLU A 2 -37.07 19.17 -21.70
CA GLU A 2 -35.90 19.61 -22.46
C GLU A 2 -35.12 18.37 -22.91
N ASN A 3 -34.87 18.28 -24.21
CA ASN A 3 -34.03 17.24 -24.81
C ASN A 3 -32.61 17.39 -24.24
N VAL A 4 -32.29 16.60 -23.22
CA VAL A 4 -30.90 16.39 -22.81
C VAL A 4 -30.23 15.68 -24.00
N PRO A 5 -29.17 16.25 -24.60
CA PRO A 5 -28.53 15.64 -25.76
C PRO A 5 -28.01 14.26 -25.39
N ASP A 6 -28.25 13.27 -26.25
CA ASP A 6 -27.89 11.85 -26.03
C ASP A 6 -26.41 11.67 -25.66
N GLU A 7 -25.52 12.55 -26.14
CA GLU A 7 -24.11 12.59 -25.74
C GLU A 7 -23.90 12.82 -24.24
N LYS A 8 -24.72 13.65 -23.57
CA LYS A 8 -24.63 13.85 -22.12
C LYS A 8 -25.06 12.61 -21.36
N ILE A 9 -26.08 11.90 -21.86
CA ILE A 9 -26.57 10.65 -21.25
C ILE A 9 -25.55 9.53 -21.46
N GLU A 10 -24.90 9.45 -22.62
CA GLU A 10 -23.80 8.51 -22.86
C GLU A 10 -22.57 8.81 -22.01
N ILE A 11 -22.17 10.07 -21.88
CA ILE A 11 -21.04 10.46 -21.02
C ILE A 11 -21.36 10.18 -19.55
N GLU A 12 -22.59 10.48 -19.10
CA GLU A 12 -23.03 10.22 -17.73
C GLU A 12 -23.18 8.71 -17.47
N GLY A 13 -23.69 7.94 -18.43
CA GLY A 13 -23.76 6.48 -18.43
C GLY A 13 -22.38 5.82 -18.41
N GLN A 14 -21.44 6.30 -19.24
CA GLN A 14 -20.04 5.87 -19.20
C GLN A 14 -19.37 6.23 -17.87
N ASN A 15 -19.70 7.38 -17.28
CA ASN A 15 -19.21 7.76 -15.96
C ASN A 15 -19.80 6.88 -14.84
N ILE A 16 -21.06 6.46 -14.93
CA ILE A 16 -21.69 5.52 -14.00
C ILE A 16 -21.10 4.12 -14.16
N LEU A 17 -20.92 3.64 -15.40
CA LEU A 17 -20.26 2.38 -15.70
C LEU A 17 -18.83 2.38 -15.17
N LYS A 18 -18.07 3.44 -15.45
CA LYS A 18 -16.75 3.70 -14.86
C LYS A 18 -16.84 3.60 -13.34
N LYS A 19 -17.77 4.27 -12.65
CA LYS A 19 -17.89 4.20 -11.17
C LYS A 19 -18.10 2.78 -10.61
N LEU A 20 -18.49 1.79 -11.43
CA LEU A 20 -18.71 0.40 -10.98
C LEU A 20 -17.58 -0.55 -11.37
N VAL A 21 -16.61 -0.12 -12.18
CA VAL A 21 -15.55 -0.95 -12.76
C VAL A 21 -14.73 -1.70 -11.70
N MET A 22 -14.07 -0.99 -10.78
CA MET A 22 -13.18 -1.64 -9.81
C MET A 22 -13.96 -2.42 -8.74
N ARG A 23 -15.21 -2.04 -8.50
CA ARG A 23 -16.13 -2.81 -7.66
C ARG A 23 -16.44 -4.16 -8.29
N ARG A 24 -16.74 -4.19 -9.59
CA ARG A 24 -16.96 -5.43 -10.35
C ARG A 24 -15.72 -6.31 -10.35
N LEU A 25 -14.54 -5.74 -10.63
CA LEU A 25 -13.26 -6.45 -10.54
C LEU A 25 -13.10 -7.11 -9.16
N SER A 26 -13.24 -6.33 -8.08
CA SER A 26 -13.04 -6.83 -6.71
C SER A 26 -14.05 -7.92 -6.31
N ASN A 27 -15.30 -7.83 -6.75
CA ASN A 27 -16.31 -8.86 -6.49
C ASN A 27 -15.91 -10.21 -7.10
N PHE A 28 -15.42 -10.19 -8.36
CA PHE A 28 -15.03 -11.41 -9.07
C PHE A 28 -13.69 -11.97 -8.61
N VAL A 29 -12.77 -11.13 -8.13
CA VAL A 29 -11.59 -11.62 -7.40
C VAL A 29 -12.01 -12.44 -6.19
N GLY A 30 -12.98 -11.95 -5.39
CA GLY A 30 -13.50 -12.66 -4.23
C GLY A 30 -14.17 -14.00 -4.58
N GLN A 31 -14.95 -14.05 -5.67
CA GLN A 31 -15.54 -15.30 -6.15
C GLN A 31 -14.46 -16.28 -6.65
N GLY A 32 -13.48 -15.78 -7.40
CA GLY A 32 -12.32 -16.52 -7.92
C GLY A 32 -11.39 -17.08 -6.84
N ALA A 33 -11.21 -16.38 -5.73
CA ALA A 33 -10.31 -16.79 -4.66
C ALA A 33 -10.92 -17.86 -3.72
N PHE A 34 -12.25 -17.89 -3.52
CA PHE A 34 -12.85 -18.72 -2.46
C PHE A 34 -13.74 -19.88 -2.96
N ASN A 35 -14.26 -19.83 -4.18
CA ASN A 35 -15.10 -20.91 -4.71
C ASN A 35 -14.32 -22.08 -5.35
N PHE A 36 -12.99 -21.96 -5.47
CA PHE A 36 -12.16 -22.79 -6.36
C PHE A 36 -11.30 -23.86 -5.69
N ALA A 37 -11.51 -24.13 -4.40
CA ALA A 37 -10.68 -25.08 -3.63
C ALA A 37 -10.87 -26.58 -3.99
N LYS A 38 -11.60 -26.93 -5.07
CA LYS A 38 -11.97 -28.33 -5.40
C LYS A 38 -12.08 -28.62 -6.91
N ILE A 39 -11.17 -28.12 -7.75
CA ILE A 39 -11.14 -28.49 -9.18
C ILE A 39 -9.89 -29.32 -9.49
N ASN A 40 -10.05 -30.42 -10.24
CA ASN A 40 -8.96 -31.27 -10.70
C ASN A 40 -7.99 -30.49 -11.63
N PRO A 41 -6.67 -30.60 -11.42
CA PRO A 41 -5.66 -29.80 -12.14
C PRO A 41 -5.67 -29.97 -13.66
N GLU A 42 -6.05 -31.15 -14.16
CA GLU A 42 -5.97 -31.49 -15.59
C GLU A 42 -6.96 -30.70 -16.47
N ASN A 43 -8.09 -30.22 -15.92
CA ASN A 43 -9.13 -29.50 -16.67
C ASN A 43 -9.22 -28.01 -16.32
N ILE A 44 -8.28 -27.48 -15.54
CA ILE A 44 -8.35 -26.07 -15.08
C ILE A 44 -8.21 -25.11 -16.25
N LYS A 45 -7.25 -25.35 -17.14
CA LYS A 45 -7.00 -24.48 -18.30
C LYS A 45 -8.24 -24.37 -19.20
N THR A 46 -8.79 -25.50 -19.62
CA THR A 46 -9.99 -25.54 -20.49
C THR A 46 -11.19 -24.88 -19.84
N TRP A 47 -11.36 -25.08 -18.52
CA TRP A 47 -12.43 -24.45 -17.76
C TRP A 47 -12.28 -22.92 -17.64
N ILE A 48 -11.06 -22.40 -17.45
CA ILE A 48 -10.82 -20.95 -17.43
C ILE A 48 -11.16 -20.32 -18.79
N PHE A 49 -10.79 -21.00 -19.89
CA PHE A 49 -11.15 -20.55 -21.23
C PHE A 49 -12.66 -20.59 -21.50
N TYR A 50 -13.37 -21.56 -20.93
CA TYR A 50 -14.84 -21.63 -21.03
C TYR A 50 -15.54 -20.45 -20.35
N GLN A 51 -14.94 -19.88 -19.30
CA GLN A 51 -15.44 -18.68 -18.61
C GLN A 51 -15.09 -17.37 -19.32
N LYS A 52 -14.43 -17.43 -20.48
CA LYS A 52 -14.09 -16.23 -21.25
C LYS A 52 -15.37 -15.68 -21.90
N PRO A 53 -15.80 -14.45 -21.55
CA PRO A 53 -16.94 -13.83 -22.21
C PRO A 53 -16.58 -13.43 -23.66
N ASP A 54 -17.59 -13.30 -24.50
CA ASP A 54 -17.42 -12.84 -25.89
C ASP A 54 -16.83 -11.42 -25.96
N ASN A 55 -17.29 -10.54 -25.07
CA ASN A 55 -16.72 -9.21 -24.85
C ASN A 55 -15.96 -9.18 -23.51
N LEU A 56 -14.73 -8.66 -23.53
CA LEU A 56 -13.93 -8.58 -22.30
C LEU A 56 -14.50 -7.54 -21.34
N ASP A 57 -14.82 -8.02 -20.13
CA ASP A 57 -15.31 -7.19 -19.03
C ASP A 57 -14.31 -7.12 -17.87
N PHE A 58 -14.47 -6.09 -17.04
CA PHE A 58 -13.75 -5.91 -15.79
C PHE A 58 -13.93 -7.09 -14.81
N GLU A 59 -15.08 -7.76 -14.91
CA GLU A 59 -15.41 -8.97 -14.15
C GLU A 59 -14.46 -10.12 -14.50
N HIS A 60 -14.20 -10.32 -15.78
CA HIS A 60 -13.26 -11.35 -16.24
C HIS A 60 -11.82 -11.05 -15.80
N GLY A 61 -11.39 -9.78 -15.85
CA GLY A 61 -10.09 -9.37 -15.29
C GLY A 61 -9.96 -9.67 -13.79
N GLY A 62 -11.01 -9.41 -13.02
CA GLY A 62 -11.05 -9.76 -11.59
C GLY A 62 -11.05 -11.27 -11.34
N PHE A 63 -11.80 -12.03 -12.13
CA PHE A 63 -11.79 -13.49 -12.08
C PHE A 63 -10.39 -14.06 -12.33
N LEU A 64 -9.69 -13.60 -13.38
CA LEU A 64 -8.34 -14.03 -13.71
C LEU A 64 -7.35 -13.72 -12.58
N LEU A 65 -7.44 -12.53 -11.96
CA LEU A 65 -6.63 -12.18 -10.80
C LEU A 65 -6.90 -13.14 -9.62
N GLY A 66 -8.16 -13.43 -9.31
CA GLY A 66 -8.53 -14.34 -8.24
C GLY A 66 -7.99 -15.76 -8.45
N VAL A 67 -8.13 -16.29 -9.67
CA VAL A 67 -7.59 -17.60 -10.06
C VAL A 67 -6.05 -17.61 -10.03
N GLY A 68 -5.41 -16.52 -10.44
CA GLY A 68 -3.95 -16.36 -10.41
C GLY A 68 -3.37 -16.26 -9.01
N LEU A 69 -4.05 -15.59 -8.08
CA LEU A 69 -3.66 -15.53 -6.66
C LEU A 69 -3.72 -16.90 -5.98
N LEU A 70 -4.56 -17.81 -6.47
CA LEU A 70 -4.61 -19.20 -6.02
C LEU A 70 -3.55 -20.12 -6.65
N GLY A 71 -2.79 -19.63 -7.63
CA GLY A 71 -1.75 -20.40 -8.30
C GLY A 71 -2.18 -21.16 -9.56
N TYR A 72 -3.45 -21.05 -9.97
CA TYR A 72 -3.99 -21.86 -11.06
C TYR A 72 -3.58 -21.38 -12.47
N LEU A 73 -3.09 -20.15 -12.60
CA LEU A 73 -2.58 -19.62 -13.88
C LEU A 73 -1.20 -20.15 -14.25
N ASP A 74 -0.55 -20.97 -13.42
CA ASP A 74 0.72 -21.61 -13.78
C ASP A 74 0.59 -22.52 -15.02
N SER A 75 -0.63 -23.06 -15.24
CA SER A 75 -0.99 -23.91 -16.39
C SER A 75 -1.00 -23.18 -17.75
N PHE A 76 -0.90 -21.85 -17.77
CA PHE A 76 -0.98 -21.07 -19.00
C PHE A 76 0.35 -21.11 -19.76
N SER A 77 0.23 -21.40 -21.06
CA SER A 77 1.33 -21.32 -22.02
C SER A 77 1.50 -19.89 -22.54
N PRO A 78 2.68 -19.51 -23.07
CA PRO A 78 2.92 -18.16 -23.59
C PRO A 78 1.90 -17.70 -24.66
N THR A 79 1.39 -18.64 -25.46
CA THR A 79 0.34 -18.36 -26.46
C THR A 79 -1.00 -17.99 -25.83
N ASP A 80 -1.36 -18.63 -24.72
CA ASP A 80 -2.58 -18.34 -23.97
C ASP A 80 -2.52 -16.92 -23.40
N ILE A 81 -1.37 -16.59 -22.78
CA ILE A 81 -1.10 -15.27 -22.20
C ILE A 81 -1.22 -14.20 -23.29
N PHE A 82 -0.58 -14.43 -24.44
CA PHE A 82 -0.65 -13.52 -25.58
C PHE A 82 -2.08 -13.32 -26.10
N GLN A 83 -2.89 -14.38 -26.17
CA GLN A 83 -4.27 -14.29 -26.66
C GLN A 83 -5.13 -13.33 -25.83
N TYR A 84 -4.91 -13.30 -24.52
CA TYR A 84 -5.60 -12.36 -23.65
C TYR A 84 -5.01 -10.95 -23.71
N LEU A 85 -3.69 -10.80 -23.76
CA LEU A 85 -3.04 -9.49 -23.80
C LEU A 85 -3.27 -8.76 -25.14
N LYS A 86 -3.43 -9.50 -26.24
CA LYS A 86 -3.70 -8.94 -27.59
C LYS A 86 -4.92 -8.02 -27.63
N GLN A 87 -5.90 -8.24 -26.76
CA GLN A 87 -7.15 -7.47 -26.74
C GLN A 87 -7.00 -6.08 -26.08
N ASN A 88 -5.85 -5.78 -25.47
CA ASN A 88 -5.52 -4.48 -24.84
C ASN A 88 -6.55 -3.92 -23.85
N HIS A 89 -7.38 -4.79 -23.25
CA HIS A 89 -8.33 -4.38 -22.22
C HIS A 89 -7.62 -4.24 -20.86
N GLU A 90 -7.62 -3.04 -20.30
CA GLU A 90 -6.83 -2.66 -19.12
C GLU A 90 -6.97 -3.63 -17.94
N ALA A 91 -8.20 -3.94 -17.51
CA ALA A 91 -8.41 -4.80 -16.35
C ALA A 91 -8.06 -6.27 -16.58
N THR A 92 -8.20 -6.75 -17.82
CA THR A 92 -7.79 -8.10 -18.19
C THR A 92 -6.27 -8.19 -18.15
N CYS A 93 -5.56 -7.18 -18.68
CA CYS A 93 -4.11 -7.08 -18.58
C CYS A 93 -3.65 -7.03 -17.12
N VAL A 94 -4.25 -6.19 -16.28
CA VAL A 94 -3.95 -6.11 -14.83
C VAL A 94 -4.12 -7.49 -14.16
N GLY A 95 -5.27 -8.13 -14.40
CA GLY A 95 -5.57 -9.41 -13.76
C GLY A 95 -4.63 -10.54 -14.18
N ILE A 96 -4.23 -10.58 -15.45
CA ILE A 96 -3.31 -11.58 -15.99
C ILE A 96 -1.88 -11.35 -15.53
N LEU A 97 -1.38 -10.11 -15.66
CA LEU A 97 0.01 -9.80 -15.31
C LEU A 97 0.27 -10.04 -13.81
N LEU A 98 -0.65 -9.60 -12.94
CA LEU A 98 -0.56 -9.88 -11.51
C LEU A 98 -0.84 -11.35 -11.19
N GLY A 99 -1.86 -11.95 -11.82
CA GLY A 99 -2.27 -13.32 -11.55
C GLY A 99 -1.20 -14.36 -11.92
N ILE A 100 -0.57 -14.23 -13.08
CA ILE A 100 0.52 -15.12 -13.51
C ILE A 100 1.74 -14.92 -12.61
N SER A 101 2.08 -13.67 -12.28
CA SER A 101 3.20 -13.37 -11.39
C SER A 101 2.97 -13.95 -9.99
N ALA A 102 1.73 -13.91 -9.50
CA ALA A 102 1.33 -14.53 -8.24
C ALA A 102 1.34 -16.07 -8.29
N SER A 103 1.04 -16.68 -9.44
CA SER A 103 1.16 -18.13 -9.62
C SER A 103 2.60 -18.63 -9.67
N ARG A 104 3.52 -17.79 -10.16
CA ARG A 104 4.94 -18.09 -10.35
C ARG A 104 5.87 -17.36 -9.37
N ILE A 105 5.40 -17.14 -8.14
CA ILE A 105 6.19 -16.45 -7.10
C ILE A 105 7.54 -17.15 -6.90
N GLY A 106 8.62 -16.36 -6.96
CA GLY A 106 10.00 -16.84 -6.80
C GLY A 106 10.51 -17.78 -7.89
N ARG A 107 9.71 -18.04 -8.95
CA ARG A 107 10.06 -18.91 -10.08
C ARG A 107 10.12 -18.07 -11.36
N PRO A 108 11.22 -17.33 -11.60
CA PRO A 108 11.32 -16.46 -12.77
C PRO A 108 11.42 -17.31 -14.03
N ASP A 109 10.39 -17.25 -14.86
CA ASP A 109 10.40 -17.78 -16.21
C ASP A 109 10.73 -16.66 -17.21
N GLU A 110 11.64 -16.93 -18.15
CA GLU A 110 12.12 -15.94 -19.12
C GLU A 110 10.97 -15.41 -19.99
N SER A 111 10.02 -16.27 -20.37
CA SER A 111 8.89 -15.85 -21.19
C SER A 111 7.99 -14.86 -20.44
N THR A 112 7.69 -15.17 -19.17
CA THR A 112 6.87 -14.33 -18.30
C THR A 112 7.57 -13.01 -17.97
N ALA A 113 8.87 -13.06 -17.66
CA ALA A 113 9.67 -11.88 -17.37
C ALA A 113 9.72 -10.94 -18.59
N LYS A 114 9.92 -11.47 -19.80
CA LYS A 114 9.87 -10.68 -21.04
C LYS A 114 8.49 -10.06 -21.24
N THR A 115 7.40 -10.79 -21.05
CA THR A 115 6.04 -10.25 -21.16
C THR A 115 5.84 -9.06 -20.22
N LEU A 116 6.26 -9.17 -18.95
CA LEU A 116 6.14 -8.05 -17.99
C LEU A 116 7.01 -6.86 -18.37
N CYS A 117 8.25 -7.10 -18.82
CA CYS A 117 9.16 -6.03 -19.25
C CYS A 117 8.61 -5.26 -20.47
N LEU A 118 7.92 -5.94 -21.40
CA LEU A 118 7.26 -5.29 -22.54
C LEU A 118 6.14 -4.32 -22.10
N HIS A 119 5.56 -4.54 -20.92
CA HIS A 119 4.53 -3.67 -20.35
C HIS A 119 5.10 -2.51 -19.53
N ILE A 120 6.42 -2.33 -19.51
CA ILE A 120 7.10 -1.19 -18.89
C ILE A 120 7.74 -0.38 -20.03
N PRO A 121 7.10 0.72 -20.47
CA PRO A 121 7.59 1.53 -21.60
C PRO A 121 9.03 1.98 -21.45
N PHE A 122 9.47 2.14 -20.21
CA PHE A 122 10.81 2.55 -19.89
C PHE A 122 11.88 1.54 -20.37
N LEU A 123 11.58 0.24 -20.32
CA LEU A 123 12.49 -0.84 -20.73
C LEU A 123 12.48 -1.09 -22.24
N LEU A 124 11.53 -0.49 -22.96
CA LEU A 124 11.44 -0.63 -24.40
C LEU A 124 12.45 0.29 -25.10
N PRO A 125 13.03 -0.14 -26.24
CA PRO A 125 13.85 0.72 -27.08
C PRO A 125 13.10 1.99 -27.50
N PRO A 126 13.78 3.15 -27.66
CA PRO A 126 13.16 4.43 -28.04
C PRO A 126 12.45 4.42 -29.39
N SER A 127 12.70 3.40 -30.22
CA SER A 127 12.06 3.23 -31.53
C SER A 127 10.59 2.83 -31.44
N TYR A 128 10.13 2.30 -30.31
CA TYR A 128 8.75 1.84 -30.13
C TYR A 128 7.95 2.86 -29.32
N ASP A 129 6.98 3.51 -29.96
CA ASP A 129 6.02 4.38 -29.28
C ASP A 129 4.79 3.55 -28.90
N VAL A 130 4.77 3.06 -27.65
CA VAL A 130 3.68 2.20 -27.13
C VAL A 130 2.97 2.91 -25.97
N ASP A 131 1.71 3.27 -26.21
CA ASP A 131 0.83 3.84 -25.20
C ASP A 131 0.26 2.74 -24.30
N ILE A 132 0.86 2.54 -23.12
CA ILE A 132 0.45 1.54 -22.13
C ILE A 132 -0.24 2.24 -20.95
N PRO A 133 -1.46 1.84 -20.53
CA PRO A 133 -2.13 2.42 -19.36
C PRO A 133 -1.31 2.24 -18.07
N LEU A 134 -1.33 3.25 -17.19
CA LEU A 134 -0.51 3.24 -15.97
C LEU A 134 -0.83 2.08 -15.03
N ASN A 135 -2.10 1.68 -14.89
CA ASN A 135 -2.46 0.53 -14.05
C ASN A 135 -1.85 -0.79 -14.55
N VAL A 136 -1.67 -0.93 -15.88
CA VAL A 136 -0.99 -2.08 -16.48
C VAL A 136 0.50 -2.02 -16.20
N GLN A 137 1.12 -0.83 -16.30
CA GLN A 137 2.54 -0.66 -15.97
C GLN A 137 2.83 -0.92 -14.48
N THR A 138 1.99 -0.43 -13.57
CA THR A 138 2.13 -0.67 -12.12
C THR A 138 1.95 -2.14 -11.77
N SER A 139 1.01 -2.81 -12.43
CA SER A 139 0.80 -4.26 -12.33
C SER A 139 2.03 -5.03 -12.82
N ALA A 140 2.61 -4.64 -13.94
CA ALA A 140 3.82 -5.25 -14.47
C ALA A 140 5.01 -5.11 -13.51
N LEU A 141 5.21 -3.92 -12.93
CA LEU A 141 6.27 -3.67 -11.95
C LEU A 141 6.16 -4.57 -10.71
N VAL A 142 4.98 -4.62 -10.09
CA VAL A 142 4.76 -5.50 -8.92
C VAL A 142 4.90 -6.96 -9.32
N GLY A 143 4.42 -7.34 -10.51
CA GLY A 143 4.57 -8.69 -11.05
C GLY A 143 6.03 -9.14 -11.18
N ILE A 144 6.91 -8.29 -11.71
CA ILE A 144 8.35 -8.56 -11.77
C ILE A 144 8.93 -8.78 -10.35
N GLY A 145 8.46 -8.01 -9.38
CA GLY A 145 8.86 -8.15 -7.98
C GLY A 145 8.44 -9.50 -7.38
N LEU A 146 7.24 -9.98 -7.67
CA LEU A 146 6.74 -11.28 -7.24
C LEU A 146 7.50 -12.45 -7.89
N LEU A 147 7.81 -12.36 -9.19
CA LEU A 147 8.57 -13.40 -9.89
C LEU A 147 9.98 -13.57 -9.33
N ASN A 148 10.63 -12.46 -8.96
CA ASN A 148 12.00 -12.44 -8.47
C ASN A 148 12.10 -12.34 -6.95
N LEU A 149 11.05 -12.79 -6.24
CA LEU A 149 10.96 -12.74 -4.80
C LEU A 149 12.21 -13.33 -4.14
N GLY A 150 12.97 -12.50 -3.43
CA GLY A 150 14.16 -12.92 -2.68
C GLY A 150 15.35 -13.39 -3.52
N ASN A 151 15.31 -13.27 -4.86
CA ASN A 151 16.40 -13.71 -5.74
C ASN A 151 17.57 -12.71 -5.80
N CYS A 152 17.40 -11.48 -5.31
CA CYS A 152 18.41 -10.42 -5.35
C CYS A 152 19.00 -10.21 -6.76
N ASN A 153 18.15 -10.27 -7.79
CA ASN A 153 18.58 -10.05 -9.16
C ASN A 153 19.01 -8.59 -9.33
N ARG A 154 20.29 -8.38 -9.68
CA ARG A 154 20.91 -7.07 -9.79
C ARG A 154 20.24 -6.17 -10.82
N LEU A 155 20.01 -6.67 -12.04
CA LEU A 155 19.41 -5.89 -13.13
C LEU A 155 18.01 -5.38 -12.77
N ILE A 156 17.22 -6.23 -12.12
CA ILE A 156 15.85 -5.89 -11.72
C ILE A 156 15.85 -4.91 -10.55
N THR A 157 16.80 -5.06 -9.62
CA THR A 157 17.02 -4.12 -8.51
C THR A 157 17.38 -2.73 -9.04
N GLU A 158 18.36 -2.65 -9.96
CA GLU A 158 18.77 -1.41 -10.62
C GLU A 158 17.62 -0.77 -11.40
N MET A 159 16.84 -1.58 -12.12
CA MET A 159 15.62 -1.14 -12.82
C MET A 159 14.59 -0.54 -11.87
N ALA A 160 14.25 -1.24 -10.79
CA ALA A 160 13.21 -0.80 -9.86
C ALA A 160 13.59 0.51 -9.15
N ILE A 161 14.86 0.68 -8.76
CA ILE A 161 15.38 1.94 -8.19
C ILE A 161 15.24 3.10 -9.17
N ALA A 162 15.59 2.85 -10.44
CA ALA A 162 15.49 3.87 -11.47
C ALA A 162 14.03 4.26 -11.75
N GLN A 163 13.07 3.32 -11.60
CA GLN A 163 11.64 3.61 -11.70
C GLN A 163 11.08 4.40 -10.50
N ILE A 164 11.58 4.18 -9.28
CA ILE A 164 11.16 4.98 -8.11
C ILE A 164 11.47 6.46 -8.36
N GLY A 165 12.68 6.76 -8.83
CA GLY A 165 13.17 8.12 -9.10
C GLY A 165 12.84 8.68 -10.49
N ARG A 166 11.93 8.04 -11.24
CA ARG A 166 11.62 8.38 -12.64
C ARG A 166 11.19 9.84 -12.79
N LYS A 167 11.71 10.53 -13.81
CA LYS A 167 11.31 11.90 -14.19
C LYS A 167 9.95 11.91 -14.93
N PRO A 168 9.18 13.02 -14.86
CA PRO A 168 7.95 13.14 -15.61
C PRO A 168 8.26 13.24 -17.12
N ASN A 169 7.75 12.29 -17.90
CA ASN A 169 7.99 12.19 -19.35
C ASN A 169 6.72 12.34 -20.21
N SER A 170 5.53 12.30 -19.60
CA SER A 170 4.24 12.37 -20.31
C SER A 170 3.37 13.45 -19.69
N ASP A 171 2.56 14.13 -20.49
CA ASP A 171 1.58 15.10 -19.98
C ASP A 171 0.37 14.43 -19.30
N LYS A 172 0.19 13.12 -19.50
CA LYS A 172 -0.79 12.28 -18.79
C LYS A 172 -0.27 11.92 -17.38
N CYS A 173 0.22 12.91 -16.62
CA CYS A 173 0.85 12.76 -15.30
C CYS A 173 -0.13 12.40 -14.16
N LEU A 174 -1.24 11.75 -14.44
CA LEU A 174 -2.12 11.20 -13.42
C LEU A 174 -1.43 9.98 -12.79
N ASP A 175 -1.56 9.78 -11.48
CA ASP A 175 -1.20 8.53 -10.79
C ASP A 175 0.30 8.14 -10.74
N ARG A 176 1.21 9.13 -10.78
CA ARG A 176 2.66 8.89 -10.68
C ARG A 176 3.07 8.38 -9.29
N GLU A 177 2.36 8.78 -8.25
CA GLU A 177 2.57 8.33 -6.88
C GLU A 177 2.37 6.81 -6.76
N GLY A 178 1.28 6.28 -7.34
CA GLY A 178 1.00 4.85 -7.40
C GLY A 178 2.05 4.06 -8.19
N TYR A 179 2.62 4.64 -9.24
CA TYR A 179 3.72 4.04 -9.99
C TYR A 179 5.02 3.96 -9.19
N SER A 180 5.41 5.05 -8.51
CA SER A 180 6.60 5.07 -7.65
C SER A 180 6.44 4.12 -6.46
N LEU A 181 5.23 4.03 -5.90
CA LEU A 181 4.88 3.07 -4.87
C LEU A 181 5.01 1.62 -5.36
N ALA A 182 4.49 1.31 -6.55
CA ALA A 182 4.60 -0.02 -7.17
C ALA A 182 6.07 -0.41 -7.43
N ALA A 183 6.90 0.53 -7.87
CA ALA A 183 8.35 0.32 -8.02
C ALA A 183 9.02 0.05 -6.66
N GLY A 184 8.60 0.76 -5.60
CA GLY A 184 9.04 0.51 -4.22
C GLY A 184 8.67 -0.88 -3.71
N PHE A 185 7.43 -1.34 -3.95
CA PHE A 185 7.03 -2.71 -3.64
C PHE A 185 7.83 -3.73 -4.43
N SER A 186 8.04 -3.51 -5.73
CA SER A 186 8.83 -4.39 -6.58
C SER A 186 10.26 -4.54 -6.04
N LEU A 187 10.94 -3.42 -5.78
CA LEU A 187 12.29 -3.39 -5.21
C LEU A 187 12.37 -4.12 -3.85
N GLY A 188 11.37 -3.90 -2.99
CA GLY A 188 11.26 -4.55 -1.70
C GLY A 188 11.04 -6.06 -1.78
N LEU A 189 10.22 -6.52 -2.73
CA LEU A 189 9.95 -7.95 -2.94
C LEU A 189 11.16 -8.70 -3.52
N VAL A 190 11.88 -8.10 -4.47
CA VAL A 190 13.09 -8.70 -5.07
C VAL A 190 14.16 -8.98 -4.03
N ASN A 191 14.28 -8.08 -3.05
CA ASN A 191 15.32 -8.10 -2.02
C ASN A 191 14.77 -8.43 -0.62
N LEU A 192 13.63 -9.12 -0.56
CA LEU A 192 12.86 -9.31 0.66
C LEU A 192 13.66 -9.97 1.78
N GLY A 193 13.88 -9.25 2.88
CA GLY A 193 14.54 -9.76 4.08
C GLY A 193 16.02 -10.13 3.92
N GLN A 194 16.66 -9.78 2.80
CA GLN A 194 18.07 -10.07 2.53
C GLN A 194 19.02 -9.00 3.09
N GLY A 195 18.48 -7.82 3.40
CA GLY A 195 19.26 -6.67 3.84
C GLY A 195 20.13 -6.06 2.74
N SER A 196 20.83 -4.98 3.09
CA SER A 196 21.71 -4.22 2.20
C SER A 196 23.10 -4.86 1.98
N GLN A 197 23.46 -5.86 2.79
CA GLN A 197 24.81 -6.45 2.81
C GLN A 197 24.99 -7.59 1.80
N HIS A 198 23.98 -7.90 0.98
CA HIS A 198 24.07 -8.94 -0.02
C HIS A 198 25.16 -8.59 -1.07
N PRO A 199 26.08 -9.50 -1.43
CA PRO A 199 27.24 -9.20 -2.27
C PRO A 199 26.88 -8.59 -3.62
N ASN A 200 25.78 -9.05 -4.23
CA ASN A 200 25.32 -8.55 -5.54
C ASN A 200 24.86 -7.07 -5.54
N ILE A 201 24.59 -6.51 -4.36
CA ILE A 201 23.85 -5.25 -4.18
C ILE A 201 24.67 -4.21 -3.41
N LYS A 202 25.74 -4.63 -2.72
CA LYS A 202 26.55 -3.77 -1.86
C LYS A 202 27.05 -2.50 -2.55
N ASP A 203 27.49 -2.61 -3.81
CA ASP A 203 28.04 -1.50 -4.58
C ASP A 203 26.99 -0.47 -5.04
N LEU A 204 25.69 -0.79 -4.91
CA LEU A 204 24.61 0.10 -5.35
C LEU A 204 24.25 1.17 -4.31
N ASP A 205 24.77 1.08 -3.08
CA ASP A 205 24.43 1.98 -1.97
C ASP A 205 22.91 2.18 -1.81
N LEU A 206 22.16 1.06 -1.84
CA LEU A 206 20.68 1.09 -1.82
C LEU A 206 20.11 1.90 -0.67
N GLU A 207 20.68 1.75 0.53
CA GLU A 207 20.23 2.50 1.70
C GLU A 207 20.32 4.00 1.47
N GLU A 208 21.47 4.49 0.99
CA GLU A 208 21.70 5.92 0.82
C GLU A 208 20.79 6.49 -0.28
N ARG A 209 20.63 5.74 -1.39
CA ARG A 209 19.69 6.10 -2.46
C ARG A 209 18.25 6.21 -1.95
N LEU A 210 17.80 5.22 -1.18
CA LEU A 210 16.44 5.20 -0.63
C LEU A 210 16.24 6.31 0.40
N ILE A 211 17.21 6.59 1.26
CA ILE A 211 17.11 7.68 2.24
C ILE A 211 17.03 9.04 1.54
N ARG A 212 17.80 9.26 0.46
CA ARG A 212 17.67 10.47 -0.37
C ARG A 212 16.29 10.58 -1.04
N PHE A 213 15.62 9.46 -1.34
CA PHE A 213 14.22 9.48 -1.78
C PHE A 213 13.23 9.88 -0.68
N ILE A 214 13.57 9.64 0.59
CA ILE A 214 12.70 9.89 1.75
C ILE A 214 12.90 11.30 2.33
N GLU A 215 14.13 11.75 2.46
CA GLU A 215 14.49 13.04 3.07
C GLU A 215 14.64 14.15 2.01
N GLY A 216 14.85 13.76 0.75
CA GLY A 216 15.13 14.69 -0.34
C GLY A 216 16.63 14.93 -0.52
N GLY A 217 16.96 15.79 -1.48
CA GLY A 217 18.34 16.12 -1.84
C GLY A 217 18.61 15.98 -3.34
N LYS A 218 19.88 16.09 -3.73
CA LYS A 218 20.29 15.96 -5.14
C LYS A 218 20.10 14.51 -5.60
N LYS A 219 19.44 14.33 -6.75
CA LYS A 219 19.28 13.02 -7.40
C LYS A 219 20.67 12.40 -7.63
N MET A 220 20.89 11.20 -7.10
CA MET A 220 22.10 10.43 -7.39
C MET A 220 22.13 9.98 -8.85
N ASN A 221 23.33 9.73 -9.37
CA ASN A 221 23.49 9.13 -10.69
C ASN A 221 22.83 7.75 -10.71
N GLN A 222 22.11 7.47 -11.79
CA GLN A 222 21.45 6.18 -11.96
C GLN A 222 22.47 5.05 -12.16
N PRO A 223 22.11 3.79 -11.87
CA PRO A 223 22.99 2.64 -12.09
C PRO A 223 23.45 2.56 -13.56
N GLU A 224 24.69 2.11 -13.78
CA GLU A 224 25.32 2.11 -15.11
C GLU A 224 24.56 1.30 -16.16
N SER A 225 23.97 0.18 -15.74
CA SER A 225 23.11 -0.68 -16.57
C SER A 225 21.90 0.03 -17.18
N MET A 226 21.49 1.14 -16.57
CA MET A 226 20.34 1.92 -17.00
C MET A 226 20.74 3.14 -17.84
N LEU A 227 22.03 3.53 -17.87
CA LEU A 227 22.50 4.74 -18.57
C LEU A 227 22.30 4.71 -20.09
N SER A 228 22.17 3.53 -20.71
CA SER A 228 21.97 3.36 -22.16
C SER A 228 20.49 3.38 -22.59
N SER A 229 19.56 3.44 -21.65
CA SER A 229 18.11 3.43 -21.91
C SER A 229 17.52 4.85 -21.80
N ASN A 230 16.20 5.02 -21.99
CA ASN A 230 15.45 6.29 -22.10
C ASN A 230 15.60 7.31 -20.93
N PHE A 231 16.57 7.14 -20.02
CA PHE A 231 16.70 7.86 -18.75
C PHE A 231 17.43 9.19 -18.89
N ASN A 232 18.27 9.32 -19.92
CA ASN A 232 19.01 10.54 -20.22
C ASN A 232 18.21 11.56 -21.03
N ALA A 233 16.97 11.22 -21.44
CA ALA A 233 16.09 12.21 -22.05
C ALA A 233 15.74 13.30 -21.03
N GLU A 234 15.88 14.56 -21.43
CA GLU A 234 15.31 15.69 -20.69
C GLU A 234 13.81 15.46 -20.48
N SER A 235 13.26 15.96 -19.37
CA SER A 235 11.83 15.80 -19.06
C SER A 235 11.01 16.50 -20.14
N LYS A 236 10.36 15.73 -21.01
CA LYS A 236 9.45 16.22 -22.06
C LYS A 236 8.03 16.44 -21.52
N CYS A 237 7.90 16.89 -20.27
CA CYS A 237 6.59 17.11 -19.64
C CYS A 237 6.28 18.61 -19.55
N SER A 238 5.12 18.97 -20.07
CA SER A 238 4.55 20.32 -20.03
C SER A 238 3.77 20.58 -18.74
N SER A 239 3.32 19.53 -18.04
CA SER A 239 2.43 19.64 -16.87
C SER A 239 3.15 19.70 -15.52
N ILE A 240 4.32 19.06 -15.38
CA ILE A 240 5.06 18.98 -14.11
C ILE A 240 6.49 19.46 -14.32
N ARG A 241 6.87 20.49 -13.56
CA ARG A 241 8.25 20.97 -13.49
C ARG A 241 8.95 20.41 -12.26
N GLU A 242 9.89 19.50 -12.46
CA GLU A 242 10.79 19.04 -11.41
C GLU A 242 12.20 19.59 -11.60
N ASN A 243 12.80 20.05 -10.50
CA ASN A 243 14.20 20.45 -10.48
C ASN A 243 15.12 19.22 -10.35
N HIS A 244 16.43 19.45 -10.26
CA HIS A 244 17.43 18.41 -9.99
C HIS A 244 17.36 17.80 -8.57
N ILE A 245 16.43 18.28 -7.75
CA ILE A 245 16.13 17.77 -6.41
C ILE A 245 15.09 16.68 -6.51
N VAL A 246 15.19 15.68 -5.65
CA VAL A 246 14.21 14.61 -5.52
C VAL A 246 12.87 15.16 -5.03
N ASN A 247 11.78 14.73 -5.68
CA ASN A 247 10.43 15.01 -5.21
C ASN A 247 10.02 13.97 -4.15
N VAL A 248 10.10 14.37 -2.88
CA VAL A 248 9.80 13.50 -1.72
C VAL A 248 8.32 13.08 -1.68
N HIS A 249 7.39 13.91 -2.19
CA HIS A 249 5.97 13.59 -2.19
C HIS A 249 5.63 12.36 -3.06
N VAL A 250 6.37 12.18 -4.16
CA VAL A 250 6.18 11.03 -5.07
C VAL A 250 7.02 9.84 -4.61
N THR A 251 8.31 10.07 -4.33
CA THR A 251 9.29 8.99 -4.14
C THR A 251 9.37 8.46 -2.70
N GLY A 252 8.97 9.27 -1.72
CA GLY A 252 9.18 8.94 -0.30
C GLY A 252 8.42 7.70 0.18
N GLN A 253 7.19 7.50 -0.27
CA GLN A 253 6.35 6.37 0.17
C GLN A 253 6.87 5.04 -0.38
N GLY A 254 7.18 4.98 -1.67
CA GLY A 254 7.76 3.80 -2.31
C GLY A 254 9.13 3.46 -1.72
N ALA A 255 9.97 4.46 -1.48
CA ALA A 255 11.28 4.26 -0.88
C ALA A 255 11.23 3.77 0.57
N LEU A 256 10.31 4.31 1.39
CA LEU A 256 10.09 3.85 2.77
C LEU A 256 9.71 2.37 2.82
N LEU A 257 8.76 1.96 1.98
CA LEU A 257 8.30 0.58 1.94
C LEU A 257 9.37 -0.36 1.39
N ALA A 258 10.11 0.05 0.36
CA ALA A 258 11.25 -0.70 -0.14
C ALA A 258 12.29 -0.93 0.98
N LEU A 259 12.66 0.13 1.71
CA LEU A 259 13.62 0.04 2.82
C LEU A 259 13.15 -0.92 3.92
N GLY A 260 11.84 -0.89 4.24
CA GLY A 260 11.22 -1.80 5.20
C GLY A 260 11.19 -3.26 4.75
N LEU A 261 10.90 -3.52 3.48
CA LEU A 261 10.84 -4.88 2.93
C LEU A 261 12.24 -5.48 2.73
N ILE A 262 13.22 -4.68 2.30
CA ILE A 262 14.62 -5.12 2.17
C ILE A 262 15.16 -5.57 3.54
N ASN A 263 14.89 -4.79 4.59
CA ASN A 263 15.40 -5.03 5.95
C ASN A 263 14.36 -5.70 6.88
N LEU A 264 13.41 -6.42 6.30
CA LEU A 264 12.32 -7.06 7.02
C LEU A 264 12.85 -8.01 8.11
N LYS A 265 12.46 -7.81 9.38
CA LYS A 265 12.90 -8.61 10.54
C LYS A 265 14.42 -8.70 10.74
N SER A 266 15.18 -7.72 10.22
CA SER A 266 16.65 -7.71 10.35
C SER A 266 17.15 -7.18 11.70
N ASN A 267 16.31 -6.46 12.46
CA ASN A 267 16.68 -5.76 13.70
C ASN A 267 17.89 -4.82 13.55
N ASN A 268 18.13 -4.28 12.35
CA ASN A 268 19.23 -3.37 12.11
C ASN A 268 18.91 -1.96 12.65
N GLN A 269 19.45 -1.65 13.82
CA GLN A 269 19.26 -0.36 14.49
C GLN A 269 19.78 0.82 13.67
N LEU A 270 20.89 0.67 12.95
CA LEU A 270 21.49 1.75 12.16
C LEU A 270 20.52 2.26 11.09
N ILE A 271 19.77 1.36 10.45
CA ILE A 271 18.78 1.73 9.45
C ILE A 271 17.51 2.27 10.11
N ALA A 272 17.08 1.66 11.21
CA ALA A 272 15.92 2.13 11.96
C ALA A 272 16.09 3.55 12.52
N ASP A 273 17.32 3.94 12.88
CA ASP A 273 17.64 5.28 13.38
C ASP A 273 17.75 6.33 12.25
N LYS A 274 18.18 5.91 11.05
CA LYS A 274 18.12 6.75 9.84
C LYS A 274 16.66 7.09 9.46
N ILE A 275 15.69 6.23 9.79
CA ILE A 275 14.25 6.56 9.66
C ILE A 275 13.85 7.45 10.84
N SER A 276 14.21 8.72 10.73
CA SER A 276 13.96 9.71 11.77
C SER A 276 12.46 10.04 11.92
N ILE A 277 12.00 10.02 13.17
CA ILE A 277 10.73 10.60 13.60
C ILE A 277 11.05 12.03 14.09
N PRO A 278 10.27 13.06 13.69
CA PRO A 278 10.56 14.44 14.08
C PRO A 278 10.72 14.61 15.60
N ASN A 279 11.86 15.14 16.04
CA ASN A 279 12.17 15.36 17.45
C ASN A 279 12.60 16.81 17.77
N SER A 280 12.62 17.68 16.76
CA SER A 280 12.95 19.10 16.84
C SER A 280 11.90 19.93 16.11
N PHE A 281 11.77 21.22 16.46
CA PHE A 281 10.81 22.13 15.80
C PHE A 281 11.05 22.24 14.30
N ALA A 282 12.31 22.41 13.87
CA ALA A 282 12.67 22.46 12.45
C ALA A 282 12.30 21.16 11.70
N MET A 283 12.42 19.99 12.33
CA MET A 283 12.00 18.74 11.70
C MET A 283 10.48 18.60 11.65
N ILE A 284 9.75 19.15 12.62
CA ILE A 284 8.27 19.13 12.63
C ILE A 284 7.75 19.97 11.45
N GLU A 285 8.31 21.14 11.21
CA GLU A 285 7.90 22.05 10.12
C GLU A 285 8.22 21.49 8.73
N ASN A 286 9.38 20.84 8.58
CA ASN A 286 9.81 20.29 7.29
C ASN A 286 9.28 18.88 7.00
N CYS A 287 8.63 18.22 7.97
CA CYS A 287 8.13 16.87 7.74
C CYS A 287 6.82 16.88 6.95
N ASN A 288 6.62 15.85 6.13
CA ASN A 288 5.28 15.54 5.60
C ASN A 288 4.55 14.67 6.64
N PRO A 289 3.49 15.16 7.30
CA PRO A 289 2.77 14.43 8.34
C PRO A 289 2.22 13.09 7.85
N ASN A 290 1.85 13.01 6.58
CA ASN A 290 1.26 11.82 5.99
C ASN A 290 2.25 10.64 5.87
N HIS A 291 3.56 10.92 5.83
CA HIS A 291 4.59 9.87 5.76
C HIS A 291 4.90 9.26 7.12
N ILE A 292 4.51 9.90 8.22
CA ILE A 292 4.94 9.52 9.58
C ILE A 292 4.33 8.20 10.02
N LEU A 293 3.08 7.95 9.64
CA LEU A 293 2.43 6.67 9.90
C LEU A 293 3.25 5.53 9.26
N LEU A 294 3.64 5.69 8.00
CA LEU A 294 4.48 4.72 7.29
C LEU A 294 5.90 4.64 7.87
N LYS A 295 6.54 5.77 8.19
CA LYS A 295 7.86 5.80 8.84
C LYS A 295 7.85 4.98 10.14
N THR A 296 6.85 5.20 10.98
CA THR A 296 6.71 4.50 12.26
C THR A 296 6.43 3.01 12.05
N ALA A 297 5.55 2.66 11.11
CA ALA A 297 5.27 1.27 10.78
C ALA A 297 6.53 0.55 10.25
N VAL A 298 7.24 1.14 9.29
CA VAL A 298 8.46 0.57 8.70
C VAL A 298 9.57 0.41 9.75
N ARG A 299 9.80 1.41 10.59
CA ARG A 299 10.78 1.34 11.68
C ARG A 299 10.51 0.15 12.61
N ASN A 300 9.25 -0.06 12.98
CA ASN A 300 8.84 -1.19 13.81
C ASN A 300 8.95 -2.54 13.07
N ILE A 301 8.67 -2.56 11.76
CA ILE A 301 8.79 -3.77 10.93
C ILE A 301 10.25 -4.23 10.79
N ILE A 302 11.19 -3.28 10.71
CA ILE A 302 12.63 -3.56 10.74
C ILE A 302 13.03 -4.09 12.13
N MET A 303 12.60 -3.41 13.19
CA MET A 303 12.81 -3.79 14.60
C MET A 303 11.72 -4.76 15.11
N TRP A 304 11.52 -5.85 14.38
CA TRP A 304 10.39 -6.76 14.56
C TRP A 304 10.28 -7.35 15.98
N ASP A 305 11.42 -7.65 16.60
CA ASP A 305 11.44 -8.30 17.91
C ASP A 305 10.98 -7.37 19.04
N ASN A 306 11.20 -6.07 18.88
CA ASN A 306 10.86 -5.04 19.87
C ASN A 306 9.36 -4.76 20.00
N ILE A 307 8.53 -5.22 19.05
CA ILE A 307 7.08 -4.97 19.08
C ILE A 307 6.43 -5.77 20.23
N GLN A 308 5.92 -5.09 21.24
CA GLN A 308 5.19 -5.70 22.36
C GLN A 308 3.68 -5.54 22.19
N ASN A 309 2.89 -6.30 22.95
CA ASN A 309 1.42 -6.30 22.91
C ASN A 309 0.79 -5.38 23.98
N THR A 310 1.55 -4.41 24.50
CA THR A 310 1.15 -3.56 25.62
C THR A 310 1.01 -2.09 25.19
N PRO A 311 0.22 -1.27 25.91
CA PRO A 311 0.08 0.15 25.58
C PRO A 311 1.38 0.93 25.80
N GLU A 312 2.25 0.49 26.72
CA GLU A 312 3.53 1.14 26.98
C GLU A 312 4.42 1.16 25.74
N PHE A 313 4.37 0.10 24.92
CA PHE A 313 5.08 0.05 23.64
C PHE A 313 4.65 1.20 22.72
N ILE A 314 3.36 1.45 22.58
CA ILE A 314 2.83 2.52 21.71
C ILE A 314 3.34 3.88 22.17
N TYR A 315 3.23 4.18 23.47
CA TYR A 315 3.62 5.48 24.02
C TYR A 315 5.14 5.67 24.10
N SER A 316 5.92 4.59 24.16
CA SER A 316 7.39 4.66 24.17
C SER A 316 7.98 5.15 22.83
N GLN A 317 7.26 4.96 21.72
CA GLN A 317 7.72 5.37 20.38
C GLN A 317 7.53 6.87 20.12
N ILE A 318 6.78 7.57 20.97
CA ILE A 318 6.46 8.99 20.78
C ILE A 318 7.62 9.84 21.30
N PRO A 319 8.21 10.73 20.47
CA PRO A 319 9.26 11.63 20.91
C PRO A 319 8.82 12.52 22.08
N LYS A 320 9.73 12.77 23.03
CA LYS A 320 9.45 13.57 24.24
C LYS A 320 8.89 14.95 23.93
N LEU A 321 9.42 15.61 22.89
CA LEU A 321 8.96 16.92 22.44
C LEU A 321 7.47 16.89 22.07
N ILE A 322 7.10 15.97 21.17
CA ILE A 322 5.73 15.83 20.67
C ILE A 322 4.78 15.40 21.79
N LYS A 323 5.22 14.46 22.64
CA LYS A 323 4.45 14.00 23.79
C LYS A 323 4.16 15.15 24.77
N PHE A 324 5.18 15.94 25.11
CA PHE A 324 5.04 17.07 26.01
C PHE A 324 4.11 18.14 25.43
N ILE A 325 4.29 18.49 24.14
CA ILE A 325 3.40 19.43 23.48
C ILE A 325 1.99 18.87 23.52
N TYR A 326 1.72 17.64 23.09
CA TYR A 326 0.34 17.13 23.03
C TYR A 326 -0.35 16.96 24.39
N GLU A 327 0.36 16.46 25.41
CA GLU A 327 -0.25 16.10 26.70
C GLU A 327 -0.40 17.28 27.67
N GLN A 328 0.48 18.28 27.62
CA GLN A 328 0.49 19.38 28.59
C GLN A 328 -0.39 20.56 28.18
N PRO A 329 -0.97 21.28 29.15
CA PRO A 329 -1.74 22.49 28.89
C PRO A 329 -0.86 23.58 28.25
N PHE A 330 -1.49 24.46 27.48
CA PHE A 330 -0.80 25.52 26.74
C PHE A 330 0.14 26.35 27.63
N SER A 331 -0.30 26.73 28.84
CA SER A 331 0.51 27.53 29.78
C SER A 331 1.86 26.89 30.10
N GLN A 332 1.90 25.58 30.33
CA GLN A 332 3.15 24.87 30.64
C GLN A 332 4.04 24.70 29.41
N VAL A 333 3.43 24.55 28.23
CA VAL A 333 4.18 24.51 26.97
C VAL A 333 4.83 25.87 26.69
N TYR A 334 4.09 26.95 26.96
CA TYR A 334 4.61 28.31 26.84
C TYR A 334 5.79 28.53 27.78
N GLU A 335 5.63 28.26 29.08
CA GLU A 335 6.69 28.42 30.07
C GLU A 335 7.96 27.60 29.76
N HIS A 336 7.81 26.40 29.20
CA HIS A 336 8.96 25.53 28.91
C HIS A 336 9.72 25.95 27.65
N TYR A 337 9.04 26.47 26.62
CA TYR A 337 9.65 26.72 25.31
C TYR A 337 9.77 28.19 24.91
N TYR A 338 9.22 29.16 25.67
CA TYR A 338 9.26 30.58 25.28
C TYR A 338 10.67 31.13 25.03
N LEU A 339 11.70 30.60 25.72
CA LEU A 339 13.10 31.00 25.51
C LEU A 339 13.77 30.32 24.31
N VAL A 340 13.24 29.18 23.87
CA VAL A 340 13.87 28.29 22.88
C VAL A 340 13.24 28.46 21.50
N TYR A 341 11.93 28.70 21.45
CA TYR A 341 11.16 28.77 20.23
C TYR A 341 10.01 29.76 20.37
N ASN A 342 9.60 30.38 19.26
CA ASN A 342 8.40 31.20 19.25
C ASN A 342 7.16 30.30 19.39
N VAL A 343 6.60 30.22 20.60
CA VAL A 343 5.49 29.31 20.93
C VAL A 343 4.24 29.63 20.13
N ASP A 344 4.07 30.88 19.72
CA ASP A 344 2.93 31.33 18.92
C ASP A 344 3.01 30.84 17.46
N GLU A 345 4.20 30.47 16.98
CA GLU A 345 4.41 29.91 15.64
C GLU A 345 4.24 28.38 15.61
N ILE A 346 4.05 27.73 16.77
CA ILE A 346 3.88 26.28 16.81
C ILE A 346 2.55 25.90 16.17
N ASP A 347 2.63 25.13 15.08
CA ASP A 347 1.46 24.48 14.49
C ASP A 347 1.01 23.28 15.32
N PHE A 348 0.05 23.51 16.20
CA PHE A 348 -0.52 22.48 17.07
C PHE A 348 -1.29 21.43 16.28
N ALA A 349 -1.88 21.77 15.13
CA ALA A 349 -2.61 20.83 14.30
C ALA A 349 -1.64 19.80 13.71
N THR A 350 -0.51 20.24 13.17
CA THR A 350 0.56 19.36 12.69
C THR A 350 1.09 18.48 13.82
N VAL A 351 1.44 19.03 14.98
CA VAL A 351 1.94 18.22 16.12
C VAL A 351 0.92 17.15 16.52
N THR A 352 -0.35 17.49 16.58
CA THR A 352 -1.43 16.55 16.87
C THR A 352 -1.55 15.49 15.78
N GLN A 353 -1.46 15.84 14.50
CA GLN A 353 -1.46 14.88 13.40
C GLN A 353 -0.27 13.91 13.48
N ILE A 354 0.93 14.42 13.80
CA ILE A 354 2.14 13.62 13.98
C ILE A 354 1.94 12.61 15.12
N TYR A 355 1.52 13.08 16.30
CA TYR A 355 1.27 12.24 17.48
C TYR A 355 0.35 11.06 17.16
N ASN A 356 -0.73 11.34 16.43
CA ASN A 356 -1.73 10.34 16.08
C ASN A 356 -1.28 9.39 14.97
N SER A 357 -0.50 9.91 14.02
CA SER A 357 0.11 9.11 12.95
C SER A 357 1.13 8.11 13.50
N ILE A 358 1.90 8.48 14.52
CA ILE A 358 2.82 7.57 15.23
C ILE A 358 2.02 6.43 15.86
N ILE A 359 0.94 6.74 16.60
CA ILE A 359 0.06 5.72 17.20
C ILE A 359 -0.50 4.78 16.12
N GLY A 360 -0.99 5.33 15.01
CA GLY A 360 -1.51 4.54 13.87
C GLY A 360 -0.45 3.61 13.27
N GLY A 361 0.79 4.07 13.12
CA GLY A 361 1.90 3.26 12.62
C GLY A 361 2.32 2.14 13.58
N CYS A 362 2.30 2.39 14.89
CA CYS A 362 2.52 1.37 15.91
C CYS A 362 1.42 0.30 15.91
N ILE A 363 0.15 0.72 15.80
CA ILE A 363 -1.00 -0.20 15.71
C ILE A 363 -0.92 -1.05 14.44
N MET A 364 -0.54 -0.45 13.31
CA MET A 364 -0.32 -1.16 12.04
C MET A 364 0.76 -2.25 12.18
N ALA A 365 1.90 -1.92 12.78
CA ALA A 365 2.97 -2.88 13.02
C ALA A 365 2.56 -4.00 14.00
N MET A 366 1.81 -3.67 15.06
CA MET A 366 1.27 -4.63 16.02
C MET A 366 0.29 -5.60 15.35
N GLY A 367 -0.59 -5.09 14.48
CA GLY A 367 -1.52 -5.89 13.68
C GLY A 367 -0.81 -6.88 12.75
N LEU A 368 0.30 -6.46 12.12
CA LEU A 368 1.11 -7.34 11.27
C LEU A 368 1.86 -8.41 12.08
N LYS A 369 2.41 -8.08 13.26
CA LYS A 369 3.13 -9.06 14.10
C LYS A 369 2.24 -10.15 14.67
N TYR A 370 1.07 -9.76 15.16
CA TYR A 370 0.11 -10.67 15.79
C TYR A 370 -0.97 -11.16 14.82
N ALA A 371 -0.77 -11.00 13.50
CA ALA A 371 -1.69 -11.46 12.48
C ALA A 371 -2.04 -12.95 12.65
N GLY A 372 -3.33 -13.27 12.71
CA GLY A 372 -3.85 -14.62 12.84
C GLY A 372 -3.62 -15.31 14.20
N THR A 373 -3.01 -14.64 15.18
CA THR A 373 -2.68 -15.25 16.49
C THR A 373 -3.86 -15.27 17.46
N GLY A 374 -4.81 -14.34 17.31
CA GLY A 374 -5.91 -14.18 18.24
C GLY A 374 -5.53 -13.61 19.61
N ASP A 375 -4.32 -13.08 19.80
CA ASP A 375 -3.87 -12.55 21.10
C ASP A 375 -4.83 -11.50 21.67
N GLN A 376 -5.31 -11.76 22.89
CA GLN A 376 -6.30 -10.92 23.55
C GLN A 376 -5.68 -9.61 24.04
N LYS A 377 -4.44 -9.63 24.54
CA LYS A 377 -3.78 -8.42 25.07
C LYS A 377 -3.53 -7.39 23.97
N ALA A 378 -3.03 -7.83 22.81
CA ALA A 378 -2.85 -6.97 21.65
C ALA A 378 -4.20 -6.43 21.13
N SER A 379 -5.22 -7.29 21.05
CA SER A 379 -6.59 -6.92 20.67
C SER A 379 -7.18 -5.84 21.58
N ASP A 380 -7.11 -6.03 22.90
CA ASP A 380 -7.66 -5.11 23.89
C ASP A 380 -6.92 -3.76 23.87
N THR A 381 -5.60 -3.79 23.69
CA THR A 381 -4.79 -2.56 23.53
C THR A 381 -5.24 -1.74 22.33
N ILE A 382 -5.40 -2.37 21.16
CA ILE A 382 -5.89 -1.68 19.94
C ILE A 382 -7.33 -1.21 20.12
N TYR A 383 -8.20 -2.03 20.73
CA TYR A 383 -9.58 -1.66 21.00
C TYR A 383 -9.67 -0.39 21.87
N ASN A 384 -8.88 -0.33 22.93
CA ASN A 384 -8.82 0.83 23.82
C ASN A 384 -8.33 2.09 23.11
N GLU A 385 -7.33 1.97 22.23
CA GLU A 385 -6.88 3.11 21.42
C GLU A 385 -7.94 3.57 20.41
N ILE A 386 -8.68 2.65 19.78
CA ILE A 386 -9.80 3.01 18.89
C ILE A 386 -10.89 3.77 19.66
N GLU A 387 -11.24 3.32 20.87
CA GLU A 387 -12.20 4.00 21.74
C GLU A 387 -11.73 5.41 22.12
N LYS A 388 -10.44 5.58 22.43
CA LYS A 388 -9.83 6.91 22.68
C LYS A 388 -9.92 7.79 21.43
N MET A 389 -9.52 7.29 20.26
CA MET A 389 -9.59 8.03 19.00
C MET A 389 -11.03 8.43 18.64
N ARG A 390 -12.01 7.57 18.93
CA ARG A 390 -13.42 7.85 18.64
C ARG A 390 -13.96 9.05 19.40
N LYS A 391 -13.55 9.23 20.65
CA LYS A 391 -14.00 10.30 21.57
C LYS A 391 -13.37 11.66 21.28
N ARG A 392 -12.40 11.75 20.36
CA ARG A 392 -11.72 13.01 20.05
C ARG A 392 -12.61 13.97 19.28
N LYS A 393 -12.42 15.27 19.53
CA LYS A 393 -13.07 16.35 18.79
C LYS A 393 -12.48 16.44 17.39
N THR A 394 -13.37 16.58 16.40
CA THR A 394 -13.00 16.76 15.00
C THR A 394 -13.19 18.23 14.64
N THR A 395 -12.22 18.82 13.97
CA THR A 395 -12.31 20.17 13.40
C THR A 395 -12.82 20.07 11.96
N GLN A 396 -13.73 20.96 11.56
CA GLN A 396 -14.17 21.07 10.16
C GLN A 396 -13.32 22.06 9.35
N ASN A 397 -12.52 22.89 10.02
CA ASN A 397 -11.71 23.92 9.38
C ASN A 397 -10.24 23.50 9.42
N ASP A 398 -9.64 23.33 8.23
CA ASP A 398 -8.24 22.94 8.04
C ASP A 398 -7.22 24.03 8.47
N LEU A 399 -7.70 25.23 8.83
CA LEU A 399 -6.87 26.44 8.99
C LEU A 399 -6.86 27.03 10.42
N SER A 400 -7.59 26.47 11.38
CA SER A 400 -7.61 27.02 12.75
C SER A 400 -6.49 26.40 13.58
N ASN A 401 -5.31 27.03 13.61
CA ASN A 401 -4.29 26.78 14.64
C ASN A 401 -4.73 27.46 15.95
N ASP A 402 -5.90 27.06 16.48
CA ASP A 402 -6.43 27.62 17.72
C ASP A 402 -5.72 26.98 18.93
N PRO A 403 -5.00 27.75 19.76
CA PRO A 403 -4.33 27.23 20.96
C PRO A 403 -5.31 26.57 21.93
N ASN A 404 -6.56 27.06 21.96
CA ASN A 404 -7.65 26.54 22.78
C ASN A 404 -8.19 25.18 22.29
N ASN A 405 -7.91 24.78 21.05
CA ASN A 405 -8.37 23.54 20.44
C ASN A 405 -7.21 22.70 19.87
N LYS A 406 -6.06 22.80 20.52
CA LYS A 406 -4.79 22.12 20.22
C LYS A 406 -4.90 20.62 19.93
N ASN A 407 -5.84 19.91 20.56
CA ASN A 407 -6.01 18.46 20.42
C ASN A 407 -7.00 18.04 19.33
N SER A 408 -7.44 19.00 18.51
CA SER A 408 -8.37 18.74 17.41
C SER A 408 -7.63 18.09 16.24
N ILE A 409 -8.29 17.12 15.59
CA ILE A 409 -7.74 16.37 14.46
C ILE A 409 -8.65 16.61 13.26
N ASP A 410 -8.04 16.78 12.10
CA ASP A 410 -8.73 16.74 10.81
C ASP A 410 -9.56 15.43 10.67
N GLN A 411 -10.75 15.59 10.10
CA GLN A 411 -11.69 14.50 9.85
C GLN A 411 -11.08 13.39 8.98
N TYR A 412 -10.39 13.73 7.89
CA TYR A 412 -9.82 12.73 6.98
C TYR A 412 -8.72 11.92 7.65
N SER A 413 -7.83 12.61 8.37
CA SER A 413 -6.75 12.00 9.15
C SER A 413 -7.30 11.06 10.24
N LEU A 414 -8.33 11.49 10.97
CA LEU A 414 -8.99 10.65 11.97
C LEU A 414 -9.61 9.39 11.36
N PHE A 415 -10.28 9.52 10.20
CA PHE A 415 -10.92 8.40 9.52
C PHE A 415 -9.91 7.40 8.96
N THR A 416 -8.78 7.89 8.46
CA THR A 416 -7.67 7.05 8.01
C THR A 416 -7.10 6.24 9.17
N LEU A 417 -6.86 6.88 10.32
CA LEU A 417 -6.35 6.20 11.52
C LEU A 417 -7.32 5.17 12.09
N LEU A 418 -8.62 5.49 12.13
CA LEU A 418 -9.66 4.54 12.53
C LEU A 418 -9.71 3.33 11.59
N SER A 419 -9.59 3.56 10.28
CA SER A 419 -9.58 2.50 9.28
C SER A 419 -8.36 1.58 9.39
N VAL A 420 -7.16 2.16 9.55
CA VAL A 420 -5.91 1.40 9.76
C VAL A 420 -5.96 0.62 11.07
N SER A 421 -6.47 1.23 12.14
CA SER A 421 -6.60 0.56 13.45
C SER A 421 -7.60 -0.59 13.41
N LEU A 422 -8.72 -0.41 12.70
CA LEU A 422 -9.72 -1.46 12.52
C LEU A 422 -9.19 -2.62 11.69
N LEU A 423 -8.47 -2.33 10.59
CA LEU A 423 -7.80 -3.35 9.79
C LEU A 423 -6.78 -4.13 10.64
N SER A 424 -5.98 -3.43 11.44
CA SER A 424 -4.98 -4.04 12.32
C SER A 424 -5.62 -4.96 13.37
N LEU A 425 -6.73 -4.54 13.99
CA LEU A 425 -7.51 -5.37 14.91
C LEU A 425 -8.06 -6.63 14.20
N SER A 426 -8.57 -6.46 12.98
CA SER A 426 -9.11 -7.57 12.18
C SER A 426 -8.03 -8.57 11.73
N LEU A 427 -6.79 -8.13 11.53
CA LEU A 427 -5.65 -9.01 11.23
C LEU A 427 -5.35 -9.93 12.42
N ILE A 428 -5.37 -9.41 13.65
CA ILE A 428 -5.10 -10.21 14.86
C ILE A 428 -6.20 -11.27 15.05
N LYS A 429 -7.46 -10.88 14.88
CA LYS A 429 -8.65 -11.73 15.05
C LYS A 429 -9.12 -12.38 13.74
N ALA A 430 -8.19 -12.61 12.80
CA ALA A 430 -8.54 -13.15 11.48
C ALA A 430 -9.20 -14.54 11.58
N GLY A 431 -10.34 -14.67 10.90
CA GLY A 431 -11.14 -15.90 10.87
C GLY A 431 -11.75 -16.34 12.20
N THR A 432 -11.75 -15.53 13.27
CA THR A 432 -12.42 -15.90 14.54
C THR A 432 -13.88 -15.47 14.57
N SER A 433 -14.32 -14.62 13.65
CA SER A 433 -15.67 -14.04 13.62
C SER A 433 -16.10 -13.40 14.95
N ASP A 434 -15.17 -12.68 15.60
CA ASP A 434 -15.42 -12.08 16.90
C ASP A 434 -16.53 -11.01 16.84
N VAL A 435 -17.53 -11.17 17.71
CA VAL A 435 -18.72 -10.31 17.77
C VAL A 435 -18.38 -8.90 18.22
N SER A 436 -17.41 -8.74 19.13
CA SER A 436 -17.00 -7.44 19.64
C SER A 436 -16.36 -6.59 18.54
N CYS A 437 -15.47 -7.21 17.75
CA CYS A 437 -14.88 -6.58 16.57
C CYS A 437 -15.95 -6.22 15.51
N LEU A 438 -16.91 -7.10 15.24
CA LEU A 438 -18.00 -6.82 14.28
C LEU A 438 -18.91 -5.66 14.73
N LYS A 439 -19.21 -5.58 16.04
CA LYS A 439 -19.93 -4.44 16.62
C LYS A 439 -19.14 -3.14 16.44
N LEU A 440 -17.83 -3.18 16.67
CA LEU A 440 -16.95 -2.02 16.46
C LEU A 440 -16.95 -1.56 15.00
N CYS A 441 -16.84 -2.49 14.04
CA CYS A 441 -16.97 -2.18 12.60
C CYS A 441 -18.27 -1.43 12.29
N ARG A 442 -19.40 -1.87 12.87
CA ARG A 442 -20.71 -1.22 12.69
C ARG A 442 -20.75 0.18 13.28
N VAL A 443 -20.16 0.38 14.46
CA VAL A 443 -20.11 1.69 15.13
C VAL A 443 -19.28 2.68 14.31
N ILE A 444 -18.10 2.28 13.83
CA ILE A 444 -17.24 3.13 12.99
C ILE A 444 -17.94 3.45 11.66
N ARG A 445 -18.57 2.47 11.03
CA ARG A 445 -19.35 2.68 9.80
C ARG A 445 -20.45 3.73 10.00
N LYS A 446 -21.18 3.66 11.10
CA LYS A 446 -22.24 4.64 11.42
C LYS A 446 -21.64 6.04 11.58
N LYS A 447 -20.51 6.18 12.28
CA LYS A 447 -19.80 7.46 12.42
C LYS A 447 -19.42 8.07 11.07
N PHE A 448 -18.99 7.27 10.10
CA PHE A 448 -18.68 7.77 8.75
C PHE A 448 -19.92 8.23 8.00
N GLN A 449 -21.04 7.53 8.14
CA GLN A 449 -22.33 7.90 7.53
C GLN A 449 -22.90 9.20 8.12
N ASP A 450 -22.85 9.34 9.45
CA ASP A 450 -23.42 10.48 10.18
C ASP A 450 -22.73 11.80 9.81
N GLN A 451 -21.46 11.77 9.35
CA GLN A 451 -20.71 12.97 8.97
C GLN A 451 -20.91 13.40 7.50
N GLY A 452 -21.80 12.75 6.74
CA GLY A 452 -22.23 13.20 5.41
C GLY A 452 -21.22 13.08 4.27
N VAL A 453 -19.96 12.73 4.56
CA VAL A 453 -18.91 12.54 3.54
C VAL A 453 -18.90 11.07 3.09
N PHE A 454 -19.53 10.77 1.96
CA PHE A 454 -19.45 9.44 1.36
C PHE A 454 -18.06 9.21 0.75
N HIS A 455 -17.21 8.50 1.48
CA HIS A 455 -15.88 8.10 1.00
C HIS A 455 -15.85 6.61 0.64
N TYR A 456 -15.51 6.29 -0.62
CA TYR A 456 -15.47 4.90 -1.08
C TYR A 456 -14.42 4.08 -0.31
N GLY A 457 -13.20 4.61 -0.18
CA GLY A 457 -12.07 3.93 0.42
C GLY A 457 -12.24 3.54 1.90
N PHE A 458 -12.88 4.38 2.73
CA PHE A 458 -13.14 4.02 4.12
C PHE A 458 -14.17 2.89 4.25
N ASN A 459 -15.20 2.88 3.40
CA ASN A 459 -16.12 1.75 3.33
C ASN A 459 -15.41 0.47 2.87
N MET A 460 -14.52 0.57 1.87
CA MET A 460 -13.68 -0.54 1.45
C MET A 460 -12.85 -1.09 2.61
N ALA A 461 -12.21 -0.23 3.40
CA ALA A 461 -11.41 -0.63 4.56
C ALA A 461 -12.24 -1.37 5.63
N ILE A 462 -13.44 -0.88 5.95
CA ILE A 462 -14.34 -1.54 6.91
C ILE A 462 -14.77 -2.91 6.38
N HIS A 463 -15.14 -3.00 5.10
CA HIS A 463 -15.57 -4.26 4.50
C HIS A 463 -14.41 -5.26 4.38
N LEU A 464 -13.19 -4.79 4.12
CA LEU A 464 -11.98 -5.62 4.17
C LEU A 464 -11.73 -6.14 5.59
N ALA A 465 -11.89 -5.31 6.62
CA ALA A 465 -11.78 -5.74 8.02
C ALA A 465 -12.84 -6.79 8.40
N ILE A 466 -14.09 -6.62 7.96
CA ILE A 466 -15.15 -7.63 8.14
C ILE A 466 -14.77 -8.93 7.40
N GLY A 467 -14.23 -8.81 6.19
CA GLY A 467 -13.75 -9.95 5.40
C GLY A 467 -12.64 -10.72 6.12
N PHE A 468 -11.70 -10.02 6.76
CA PHE A 468 -10.62 -10.64 7.54
C PHE A 468 -11.15 -11.35 8.80
N LEU A 469 -12.13 -10.77 9.51
CA LEU A 469 -12.75 -11.43 10.66
C LEU A 469 -13.46 -12.73 10.27
N CYS A 470 -14.10 -12.76 9.10
CA CYS A 470 -14.86 -13.90 8.57
C CYS A 470 -14.08 -14.70 7.50
N LEU A 471 -12.75 -14.62 7.50
CA LEU A 471 -11.89 -15.16 6.44
C LEU A 471 -12.14 -16.66 6.22
N GLY A 472 -12.39 -17.04 4.96
CA GLY A 472 -12.68 -18.44 4.60
C GLY A 472 -13.87 -19.04 5.37
N ARG A 473 -14.88 -18.23 5.73
CA ARG A 473 -16.00 -18.64 6.63
C ARG A 473 -15.52 -19.12 8.01
N GLY A 474 -14.40 -18.57 8.49
CA GLY A 474 -13.75 -18.96 9.73
C GLY A 474 -12.77 -20.13 9.61
N GLN A 475 -12.62 -20.73 8.42
CA GLN A 475 -11.72 -21.84 8.18
C GLN A 475 -10.27 -21.41 7.89
N GLN A 476 -10.03 -20.12 7.66
CA GLN A 476 -8.71 -19.62 7.30
C GLN A 476 -8.19 -18.57 8.29
N SER A 477 -6.86 -18.46 8.38
CA SER A 477 -6.13 -17.44 9.14
C SER A 477 -5.02 -16.84 8.26
N PHE A 478 -4.21 -15.96 8.84
CA PHE A 478 -3.04 -15.39 8.17
C PHE A 478 -1.73 -15.99 8.68
N LYS A 479 -0.81 -16.25 7.73
CA LYS A 479 0.59 -16.59 7.96
C LYS A 479 1.41 -15.37 8.35
N ARG A 480 2.57 -15.62 8.98
CA ARG A 480 3.53 -14.60 9.42
C ARG A 480 4.91 -14.75 8.76
N ASP A 481 4.97 -15.44 7.63
CA ASP A 481 6.17 -15.55 6.80
C ASP A 481 6.53 -14.20 6.19
N ASN A 482 7.77 -14.06 5.72
CA ASN A 482 8.24 -12.79 5.15
C ASN A 482 7.39 -12.35 3.95
N LEU A 483 7.04 -13.30 3.06
CA LEU A 483 6.13 -13.06 1.95
C LEU A 483 4.74 -12.65 2.44
N SER A 484 4.19 -13.35 3.43
CA SER A 484 2.85 -13.06 3.96
C SER A 484 2.77 -11.67 4.58
N ILE A 485 3.78 -11.27 5.35
CA ILE A 485 3.86 -9.92 5.93
C ILE A 485 3.99 -8.87 4.82
N ALA A 486 4.82 -9.11 3.80
CA ALA A 486 4.94 -8.20 2.66
C ALA A 486 3.61 -8.05 1.90
N SER A 487 2.91 -9.15 1.64
CA SER A 487 1.60 -9.17 0.97
C SER A 487 0.50 -8.48 1.79
N LEU A 488 0.52 -8.67 3.12
CA LEU A 488 -0.39 -7.97 4.03
C LEU A 488 -0.08 -6.47 4.05
N LEU A 489 1.19 -6.07 4.15
CA LEU A 489 1.62 -4.67 4.11
C LEU A 489 1.13 -3.96 2.83
N ILE A 490 1.29 -4.61 1.67
CA ILE A 490 0.77 -4.13 0.38
C ILE A 490 -0.76 -3.98 0.45
N THR A 491 -1.45 -4.96 1.03
CA THR A 491 -2.92 -4.96 1.14
C THR A 491 -3.45 -3.88 2.07
N ILE A 492 -2.82 -3.63 3.22
CA ILE A 492 -3.29 -2.67 4.24
C ILE A 492 -2.65 -1.28 4.11
N TYR A 493 -2.03 -0.98 2.96
CA TYR A 493 -1.42 0.32 2.69
C TYR A 493 -2.34 1.49 3.10
N PRO A 494 -1.90 2.44 3.95
CA PRO A 494 -2.74 3.37 4.71
C PRO A 494 -3.27 4.57 3.90
N TYR A 495 -3.45 4.41 2.58
CA TYR A 495 -4.08 5.39 1.69
C TYR A 495 -5.27 4.77 0.98
N PHE A 496 -6.47 5.25 1.28
CA PHE A 496 -7.70 4.71 0.72
C PHE A 496 -8.21 5.56 -0.44
N PRO A 497 -8.78 4.95 -1.49
CA PRO A 497 -9.24 5.66 -2.69
C PRO A 497 -10.47 6.54 -2.39
N ASN A 498 -10.51 7.74 -2.96
CA ASN A 498 -11.64 8.66 -2.80
C ASN A 498 -12.87 8.17 -3.58
N SER A 499 -12.64 7.67 -4.79
CA SER A 499 -13.66 7.16 -5.70
C SER A 499 -13.38 5.72 -6.12
N PRO A 500 -14.35 4.96 -6.65
CA PRO A 500 -14.13 3.60 -7.12
C PRO A 500 -13.04 3.46 -8.18
N ASN A 501 -12.77 4.49 -8.99
CA ASN A 501 -11.73 4.43 -10.03
C ASN A 501 -10.44 5.13 -9.65
N ASP A 502 -10.36 5.67 -8.43
CA ASP A 502 -9.17 6.33 -7.94
C ASP A 502 -8.08 5.30 -7.65
N ASN A 503 -7.03 5.30 -8.47
CA ASN A 503 -5.83 4.48 -8.30
C ASN A 503 -4.57 5.35 -8.14
N LYS A 504 -4.74 6.63 -7.79
CA LYS A 504 -3.66 7.63 -7.81
C LYS A 504 -2.47 7.26 -6.96
N ASN A 505 -2.74 6.91 -5.71
CA ASN A 505 -1.70 6.60 -4.73
C ASN A 505 -1.41 5.11 -4.63
N HIS A 506 -2.39 4.25 -4.93
CA HIS A 506 -2.28 2.81 -4.75
C HIS A 506 -3.24 2.08 -5.68
N LEU A 507 -2.72 1.12 -6.45
CA LEU A 507 -3.52 0.28 -7.34
C LEU A 507 -4.47 -0.60 -6.53
N GLN A 508 -5.78 -0.47 -6.73
CA GLN A 508 -6.79 -1.20 -5.95
C GLN A 508 -6.70 -2.73 -6.09
N ALA A 509 -6.21 -3.25 -7.22
CA ALA A 509 -6.01 -4.69 -7.41
C ALA A 509 -5.06 -5.30 -6.37
N LEU A 510 -4.09 -4.53 -5.87
CA LEU A 510 -3.13 -4.96 -4.85
C LEU A 510 -3.78 -5.20 -3.48
N ARG A 511 -5.00 -4.67 -3.25
CA ARG A 511 -5.78 -4.93 -2.03
C ARG A 511 -6.19 -6.40 -1.88
N HIS A 512 -6.07 -7.21 -2.93
CA HIS A 512 -6.37 -8.64 -2.88
C HIS A 512 -5.15 -9.52 -2.55
N PHE A 513 -3.98 -8.93 -2.34
CA PHE A 513 -2.76 -9.69 -2.03
C PHE A 513 -2.80 -10.40 -0.67
N TYR A 514 -3.76 -10.07 0.21
CA TYR A 514 -3.99 -10.82 1.44
C TYR A 514 -4.22 -12.31 1.19
N VAL A 515 -4.73 -12.70 0.01
CA VAL A 515 -4.92 -14.10 -0.39
C VAL A 515 -3.60 -14.87 -0.32
N LEU A 516 -2.48 -14.26 -0.71
CA LEU A 516 -1.13 -14.87 -0.62
C LEU A 516 -0.66 -15.12 0.83
N ALA A 517 -1.27 -14.42 1.80
CA ALA A 517 -0.98 -14.57 3.21
C ALA A 517 -1.93 -15.56 3.91
N THR A 518 -2.97 -16.06 3.23
CA THR A 518 -3.94 -16.95 3.85
C THR A 518 -3.42 -18.37 4.06
N GLU A 519 -3.88 -19.01 5.13
CA GLU A 519 -3.70 -20.43 5.41
C GLU A 519 -4.98 -21.06 5.95
N GLN A 520 -5.17 -22.36 5.71
CA GLN A 520 -6.25 -23.11 6.35
C GLN A 520 -5.91 -23.37 7.82
N LYS A 521 -6.84 -23.04 8.71
CA LYS A 521 -6.76 -23.44 10.11
C LYS A 521 -6.90 -24.96 10.17
N GLN A 522 -5.88 -25.66 10.65
CA GLN A 522 -5.96 -27.11 10.90
C GLN A 522 -6.86 -27.39 12.11
N PHE A 523 -8.19 -27.32 11.92
CA PHE A 523 -9.18 -27.75 12.91
C PHE A 523 -10.13 -28.78 12.27
N LEU A 524 -9.60 -29.91 11.83
CA LEU A 524 -10.42 -31.09 11.58
C LEU A 524 -9.81 -32.24 12.36
N LYS A 525 -10.25 -32.41 13.62
CA LYS A 525 -10.33 -33.76 14.17
C LYS A 525 -11.37 -34.47 13.30
N GLN A 526 -10.89 -35.27 12.35
CA GLN A 526 -11.72 -36.30 11.74
C GLN A 526 -12.03 -37.28 12.88
N ASN A 527 -13.23 -37.17 13.44
CA ASN A 527 -13.78 -38.18 14.34
C ASN A 527 -14.33 -39.32 13.51
#